data_AF-A0A7C6FL64-F1
#
_entry.id   AF-A0A7C6FL64-F1
#
_cell.length_a   1.000
_cell.length_b   1.000
_cell.length_c   1.000
_cell.angle_alpha   90.00
_cell.angle_beta   90.00
_cell.angle_gamma   90.00
#
_symmetry.space_group_name_H-M   'P 1'
#
loop_
_entity.id
_entity.type
_entity.pdbx_description
1 polymer ?
#
loop_
_entity_poly.entity_id
_entity_poly.type
_entity_poly.pdbx_seq_one_letter_code
_entity_poly.pdbx_strand_id
1 'polypeptide(L)'
;DRYLMEPWIIIDGCLYSDEKVVFVILGREGEIRGERLACYKFEGGKFQEKWIDNNRQMNPWKILMCDVEGDGKTEVAVGVWKTAKFHPVFDNRLFIYAWEKEMIYPKWLGSRLSSPFLDFDFRDTNHDGLTELIALEYQKMV
;
A
#
# COMPACT_ATOMS: atom_id res chain seq x y z
N ASP A 1 13.85 -0.10 -26.77
CA ASP A 1 13.34 -1.44 -26.39
C ASP A 1 12.54 -1.42 -25.08
N ARG A 2 11.46 -0.64 -25.01
CA ARG A 2 10.75 -0.31 -23.75
C ARG A 2 9.47 -1.10 -23.45
N TYR A 3 9.13 -2.13 -24.23
CA TYR A 3 7.82 -2.79 -24.16
C TYR A 3 7.81 -4.30 -24.44
N LEU A 4 8.93 -5.01 -24.24
CA LEU A 4 8.95 -6.49 -24.34
C LEU A 4 8.56 -7.18 -23.02
N MET A 5 7.83 -6.51 -22.13
CA MET A 5 7.45 -7.09 -20.83
C MET A 5 6.02 -7.59 -20.90
N GLU A 6 5.84 -8.82 -20.39
CA GLU A 6 4.56 -9.45 -20.05
C GLU A 6 3.53 -8.40 -19.54
N PRO A 7 2.24 -8.50 -19.93
CA PRO A 7 1.26 -7.54 -19.49
C PRO A 7 1.16 -7.56 -17.96
N TRP A 8 1.40 -6.41 -17.34
CA TRP A 8 1.15 -6.23 -15.91
C TRP A 8 -0.33 -6.42 -15.64
N ILE A 9 -0.65 -7.13 -14.55
CA ILE A 9 -1.99 -7.17 -13.99
C ILE A 9 -2.07 -6.29 -12.74
N ILE A 10 -3.30 -5.87 -12.39
CA ILE A 10 -3.57 -5.23 -11.11
C ILE A 10 -3.73 -6.34 -10.07
N ILE A 11 -2.85 -6.34 -9.07
CA ILE A 11 -2.91 -7.27 -7.92
C ILE A 11 -3.90 -6.75 -6.88
N ASP A 12 -3.84 -5.44 -6.61
CA ASP A 12 -4.73 -4.75 -5.69
C ASP A 12 -4.82 -3.28 -6.08
N GLY A 13 -5.86 -2.57 -5.63
CA GLY A 13 -6.02 -1.16 -5.91
C GLY A 13 -7.02 -0.47 -4.99
N CYS A 14 -6.80 0.83 -4.77
CA CYS A 14 -7.63 1.66 -3.93
C CYS A 14 -7.95 2.98 -4.66
N LEU A 15 -9.24 3.33 -4.69
CA LEU A 15 -9.73 4.59 -5.22
C LEU A 15 -9.74 5.66 -4.12
N TYR A 16 -9.11 6.79 -4.39
CA TYR A 16 -9.29 8.02 -3.64
C TYR A 16 -10.23 8.96 -4.42
N SER A 17 -11.50 8.95 -4.04
CA SER A 17 -12.58 9.61 -4.77
C SER A 17 -12.42 11.13 -4.85
N ASP A 18 -11.93 11.74 -3.78
CA ASP A 18 -11.90 13.19 -3.61
C ASP A 18 -10.97 13.85 -4.64
N GLU A 19 -9.86 13.19 -4.96
CA GLU A 19 -8.92 13.61 -6.00
C GLU A 19 -9.07 12.85 -7.32
N LYS A 20 -10.02 11.91 -7.41
CA LYS A 20 -10.23 11.02 -8.57
C LYS A 20 -8.96 10.28 -8.97
N VAL A 21 -8.23 9.79 -7.98
CA VAL A 21 -6.98 9.06 -8.16
C VAL A 21 -7.18 7.60 -7.77
N VAL A 22 -6.56 6.68 -8.51
CA VAL A 22 -6.49 5.27 -8.16
C VAL A 22 -5.03 4.91 -7.94
N PHE A 23 -4.74 4.36 -6.77
CA PHE A 23 -3.47 3.69 -6.51
C PHE A 23 -3.62 2.21 -6.82
N VAL A 24 -2.64 1.63 -7.47
CA VAL A 24 -2.64 0.21 -7.80
C VAL A 24 -1.30 -0.43 -7.49
N ILE A 25 -1.38 -1.71 -7.17
CA ILE A 25 -0.24 -2.61 -7.16
C ILE A 25 -0.22 -3.35 -8.49
N LEU A 26 0.87 -3.20 -9.25
CA LEU A 26 1.07 -3.91 -10.51
C LEU A 26 1.97 -5.14 -10.28
N GLY A 27 1.59 -6.27 -10.86
CA GLY A 27 2.30 -7.53 -10.73
C GLY A 27 2.10 -8.44 -11.93
N ARG A 28 2.44 -9.72 -11.74
CA ARG A 28 2.29 -10.76 -12.76
C ARG A 28 1.11 -11.64 -12.45
N GLU A 29 0.52 -12.21 -13.49
CA GLU A 29 -0.59 -13.15 -13.34
C GLU A 29 -0.22 -14.35 -12.48
N GLY A 30 -1.09 -14.70 -11.53
CA GLY A 30 -0.87 -15.81 -10.59
C GLY A 30 -0.04 -15.47 -9.34
N GLU A 31 0.58 -14.29 -9.28
CA GLU A 31 1.35 -13.87 -8.10
C GLU A 31 0.45 -13.18 -7.07
N ILE A 32 0.67 -13.47 -5.78
CA ILE A 32 -0.05 -12.81 -4.67
C ILE A 32 0.57 -11.46 -4.28
N ARG A 33 1.76 -11.15 -4.81
CA ARG A 33 2.50 -9.92 -4.55
C ARG A 33 2.79 -9.24 -5.88
N GLY A 34 2.62 -7.93 -5.91
CA GLY A 34 3.05 -7.12 -7.02
C GLY A 34 4.54 -6.80 -6.96
N GLU A 35 4.99 -6.13 -8.01
CA GLU A 35 6.35 -5.62 -8.08
C GLU A 35 6.42 -4.08 -8.07
N ARG A 36 5.31 -3.38 -8.31
CA ARG A 36 5.26 -1.92 -8.42
C ARG A 36 4.06 -1.33 -7.72
N LEU A 37 4.25 -0.10 -7.26
CA LEU A 37 3.16 0.83 -6.99
C LEU A 37 2.98 1.75 -8.20
N ALA A 38 1.74 2.08 -8.51
CA ALA A 38 1.42 3.06 -9.54
C ALA A 38 0.23 3.93 -9.12
N CYS A 39 0.16 5.11 -9.69
CA CYS A 39 -0.91 6.07 -9.48
C CYS A 39 -1.46 6.54 -10.82
N TYR A 40 -2.78 6.48 -10.96
CA TYR A 40 -3.51 6.94 -12.14
C TYR A 40 -4.55 7.96 -11.72
N LYS A 41 -4.73 9.02 -12.51
CA LYS A 41 -5.76 10.04 -12.29
C LYS A 41 -6.85 9.92 -13.34
N PHE A 42 -8.10 9.99 -12.93
CA PHE A 42 -9.25 9.95 -13.84
C PHE A 42 -9.70 11.38 -14.20
N GLU A 43 -9.42 11.78 -15.43
CA GLU A 43 -9.78 13.09 -15.98
C GLU A 43 -10.29 12.96 -17.41
N GLY A 44 -11.40 13.65 -17.72
CA GLY A 44 -11.96 13.66 -19.09
C GLY A 44 -12.43 12.29 -19.58
N GLY A 45 -12.88 11.40 -18.69
CA GLY A 45 -13.34 10.06 -19.03
C GLY A 45 -12.23 9.03 -19.25
N LYS A 46 -10.97 9.36 -18.91
CA LYS A 46 -9.80 8.51 -19.12
C LYS A 46 -8.91 8.47 -17.89
N PHE A 47 -8.25 7.34 -17.68
CA PHE A 47 -7.15 7.23 -16.72
C PHE A 47 -5.85 7.73 -17.37
N GLN A 48 -5.15 8.61 -16.67
CA GLN A 48 -3.83 9.11 -17.02
C GLN A 48 -2.82 8.62 -15.99
N GLU A 49 -1.74 8.00 -16.45
CA GLU A 49 -0.63 7.60 -15.57
C GLU A 49 0.03 8.85 -14.97
N LYS A 50 0.14 8.89 -13.65
CA LYS A 50 0.91 9.92 -12.93
C LYS A 50 2.32 9.44 -12.68
N TRP A 51 2.44 8.22 -12.16
CA TRP A 51 3.73 7.56 -11.98
C TRP A 51 3.55 6.07 -11.81
N ILE A 52 4.63 5.35 -12.14
CA ILE A 52 4.89 3.98 -11.72
C ILE A 52 6.23 4.03 -10.99
N ASP A 53 6.29 3.47 -9.79
CA ASP A 53 7.53 3.44 -9.03
C ASP A 53 8.58 2.55 -9.74
N ASN A 54 9.84 2.65 -9.32
CA ASN A 54 10.91 1.80 -9.84
C ASN A 54 11.41 0.78 -8.80
N ASN A 55 10.80 0.76 -7.61
CA ASN A 55 11.28 -0.04 -6.49
C ASN A 55 10.73 -1.47 -6.53
N ARG A 56 11.48 -2.36 -7.19
CA ARG A 56 11.11 -3.77 -7.31
C ARG A 56 11.30 -4.60 -6.02
N GLN A 57 11.78 -4.02 -4.93
CA GLN A 57 12.18 -4.77 -3.72
C GLN A 57 11.13 -4.73 -2.61
N MET A 58 9.99 -4.07 -2.84
CA MET A 58 8.94 -3.97 -1.82
C MET A 58 8.04 -5.20 -1.77
N ASN A 59 7.79 -5.85 -2.90
CA ASN A 59 6.80 -6.92 -3.03
C ASN A 59 5.44 -6.53 -2.38
N PRO A 60 4.83 -5.40 -2.79
CA PRO A 60 3.56 -4.94 -2.22
C PRO A 60 2.44 -5.95 -2.47
N TRP A 61 1.52 -6.09 -1.53
CA TRP A 61 0.41 -7.05 -1.62
C TRP A 61 -0.95 -6.49 -1.20
N LYS A 62 -0.98 -5.34 -0.54
CA LYS A 62 -2.22 -4.62 -0.24
C LYS A 62 -2.00 -3.12 -0.26
N ILE A 63 -2.99 -2.36 -0.73
CA ILE A 63 -2.98 -0.90 -0.72
C ILE A 63 -4.33 -0.36 -0.26
N LEU A 64 -4.29 0.57 0.70
CA LEU A 64 -5.46 1.25 1.25
C LEU A 64 -5.19 2.74 1.36
N MET A 65 -6.26 3.53 1.33
CA MET A 65 -6.24 4.97 1.62
C MET A 65 -7.02 5.21 2.91
N CYS A 66 -6.40 5.87 3.89
CA CYS A 66 -7.04 6.20 5.17
C CYS A 66 -6.39 7.43 5.81
N ASP A 67 -7.16 8.25 6.53
CA ASP A 67 -6.63 9.28 7.43
C ASP A 67 -6.15 8.61 8.72
N VAL A 68 -4.90 8.15 8.71
CA VAL A 68 -4.32 7.36 9.80
C VAL A 68 -3.97 8.24 10.99
N GLU A 69 -3.69 9.53 10.76
CA GLU A 69 -3.29 10.48 11.79
C GLU A 69 -4.45 11.29 12.38
N GLY A 70 -5.63 11.26 11.75
CA GLY A 70 -6.81 12.00 12.18
C GLY A 70 -6.74 13.50 11.90
N ASP A 71 -5.92 13.92 10.93
CA ASP A 71 -5.71 15.34 10.59
C ASP A 71 -6.60 15.82 9.43
N GLY A 72 -7.48 14.94 8.92
CA GLY A 72 -8.34 15.16 7.78
C GLY A 72 -7.65 14.95 6.43
N LYS A 73 -6.38 14.54 6.40
CA LYS A 73 -5.67 14.19 5.16
C LYS A 73 -5.49 12.69 5.08
N THR A 74 -5.68 12.16 3.88
CA THR A 74 -5.58 10.72 3.65
C THR A 74 -4.14 10.31 3.35
N GLU A 75 -3.65 9.29 4.06
CA GLU A 75 -2.42 8.58 3.77
C GLU A 75 -2.65 7.37 2.86
N VAL A 76 -1.57 6.92 2.23
CA VAL A 76 -1.50 5.64 1.52
C VAL A 76 -0.84 4.61 2.43
N ALA A 77 -1.59 3.58 2.79
CA ALA A 77 -1.10 2.42 3.53
C ALA A 77 -0.79 1.27 2.59
N VAL A 78 0.42 0.70 2.68
CA VAL A 78 0.88 -0.38 1.81
C VAL A 78 1.41 -1.55 2.64
N GLY A 79 0.78 -2.71 2.44
CA GLY A 79 1.31 -3.99 2.87
C GLY A 79 2.44 -4.42 1.95
N VAL A 80 3.63 -4.67 2.50
CA VAL A 80 4.81 -5.09 1.75
C VAL A 80 5.39 -6.39 2.32
N TRP A 81 6.12 -7.15 1.51
CA TRP A 81 6.84 -8.35 1.96
C TRP A 81 8.34 -8.23 1.69
N LYS A 82 9.11 -7.93 2.74
CA LYS A 82 10.55 -7.67 2.61
C LYS A 82 11.32 -7.85 3.91
N THR A 83 12.63 -7.72 3.86
CA THR A 83 13.48 -7.53 5.05
C THR A 83 13.52 -6.06 5.48
N ALA A 84 13.91 -5.77 6.72
CA ALA A 84 14.29 -4.42 7.15
C ALA A 84 15.47 -4.47 8.11
N LYS A 85 16.12 -3.32 8.27
CA LYS A 85 17.39 -3.16 9.00
C LYS A 85 17.35 -3.76 10.41
N PHE A 86 16.26 -3.55 11.17
CA PHE A 86 16.13 -3.99 12.56
C PHE A 86 15.40 -5.34 12.72
N HIS A 87 14.93 -5.94 11.62
CA HIS A 87 14.36 -7.27 11.59
C HIS A 87 14.67 -7.91 10.22
N PRO A 88 15.88 -8.48 10.02
CA PRO A 88 16.40 -8.86 8.71
C PRO A 88 15.85 -10.21 8.22
N VAL A 89 14.57 -10.47 8.47
CA VAL A 89 13.82 -11.65 7.99
C VAL A 89 12.72 -11.17 7.06
N PHE A 90 12.45 -11.89 5.98
CA PHE A 90 11.32 -11.61 5.10
C PHE A 90 10.01 -11.81 5.87
N ASP A 91 9.20 -10.76 5.93
CA ASP A 91 7.93 -10.77 6.66
C ASP A 91 6.99 -9.72 6.05
N ASN A 92 5.71 -9.81 6.39
CA ASN A 92 4.74 -8.77 6.10
C ASN A 92 5.04 -7.52 6.94
N ARG A 93 4.95 -6.35 6.31
CA ARG A 93 5.22 -5.04 6.93
C ARG A 93 4.22 -4.02 6.44
N LEU A 94 3.89 -3.09 7.31
CA LEU A 94 2.99 -1.98 7.01
C LEU A 94 3.82 -0.72 6.83
N PHE A 95 3.73 -0.12 5.65
CA PHE A 95 4.31 1.18 5.34
C PHE A 95 3.20 2.21 5.15
N ILE A 96 3.39 3.40 5.70
CA ILE A 96 2.46 4.53 5.60
C ILE A 96 3.17 5.67 4.90
N TYR A 97 2.50 6.23 3.89
CA TYR A 97 2.99 7.33 3.09
C TYR A 97 2.00 8.50 3.12
N ALA A 98 2.52 9.72 3.24
CA ALA A 98 1.75 10.92 2.94
C ALA A 98 1.42 10.95 1.44
N TRP A 99 0.24 11.44 1.08
CA TRP A 99 -0.11 11.82 -0.28
C TRP A 99 -0.04 13.35 -0.42
N GLU A 100 0.97 13.85 -1.12
CA GLU A 100 1.17 15.29 -1.31
C GLU A 100 1.71 15.58 -2.71
N LYS A 101 1.22 16.66 -3.33
CA LYS A 101 1.71 17.13 -4.64
C LYS A 101 1.70 16.03 -5.72
N GLU A 102 0.65 15.22 -5.73
CA GLU A 102 0.49 14.06 -6.62
C GLU A 102 1.56 12.95 -6.46
N MET A 103 2.26 12.91 -5.33
CA MET A 103 3.32 11.93 -5.01
C MET A 103 3.16 11.35 -3.60
N ILE A 104 3.79 10.19 -3.36
CA ILE A 104 3.84 9.57 -2.03
C ILE A 104 5.18 9.80 -1.34
N TYR A 105 5.15 10.10 -0.04
CA TYR A 105 6.34 10.32 0.78
C TYR A 105 6.28 9.48 2.07
N PRO A 106 7.35 8.78 2.45
CA PRO A 106 7.30 7.88 3.60
C PRO A 106 7.09 8.66 4.90
N LYS A 107 6.02 8.34 5.65
CA LYS A 107 5.79 8.80 7.03
C LYS A 107 6.27 7.77 8.04
N TRP A 108 5.91 6.50 7.83
CA TRP A 108 6.32 5.40 8.71
C TRP A 108 6.60 4.13 7.93
N LEU A 109 7.80 3.57 8.12
CA LEU A 109 8.24 2.32 7.51
C LEU A 109 8.38 1.26 8.58
N GLY A 110 7.24 0.67 8.97
CA GLY A 110 7.16 -0.30 10.05
C GLY A 110 8.06 -1.50 9.81
N SER A 111 8.95 -1.80 10.76
CA SER A 111 9.71 -3.05 10.70
C SER A 111 8.82 -4.25 11.04
N ARG A 112 7.92 -4.11 12.02
CA ARG A 112 6.94 -5.10 12.48
C ARG A 112 5.79 -4.38 13.20
N LEU A 113 4.67 -5.08 13.37
CA LEU A 113 3.65 -4.76 14.38
C LEU A 113 3.97 -5.51 15.69
N SER A 114 2.99 -5.68 16.58
CA SER A 114 3.11 -6.48 17.80
C SER A 114 3.56 -7.91 17.50
N SER A 115 2.93 -8.55 16.51
CA SER A 115 3.24 -9.90 16.05
C SER A 115 3.35 -9.95 14.53
N PRO A 116 3.84 -11.06 13.94
CA PRO A 116 3.62 -11.31 12.53
C PRO A 116 2.12 -11.25 12.18
N PHE A 117 1.79 -10.65 11.05
CA PHE A 117 0.41 -10.42 10.63
C PHE A 117 0.17 -10.86 9.18
N LEU A 118 -1.06 -11.29 8.90
CA LEU A 118 -1.49 -11.77 7.59
C LEU A 118 -2.18 -10.67 6.79
N ASP A 119 -2.96 -9.82 7.47
CA ASP A 119 -3.71 -8.75 6.84
C ASP A 119 -3.90 -7.57 7.82
N PHE A 120 -4.31 -6.41 7.29
CA PHE A 120 -4.67 -5.24 8.08
C PHE A 120 -5.80 -4.42 7.44
N ASP A 121 -6.56 -3.68 8.24
CA ASP A 121 -7.54 -2.69 7.78
C ASP A 121 -7.54 -1.49 8.74
N PHE A 122 -8.16 -0.38 8.35
CA PHE A 122 -8.33 0.80 9.21
C PHE A 122 -9.81 1.09 9.40
N ARG A 123 -10.26 1.17 10.66
CA ARG A 123 -11.66 1.51 10.98
C ARG A 123 -11.76 2.22 12.31
N ASP A 124 -12.72 3.13 12.40
CA ASP A 124 -13.18 3.69 13.67
C ASP A 124 -14.03 2.63 14.40
N THR A 125 -13.39 1.89 15.31
CA THR A 125 -13.96 0.79 16.08
C THR A 125 -14.57 1.22 17.41
N ASN A 126 -14.11 2.37 17.94
CA ASN A 126 -14.55 2.90 19.22
C ASN A 126 -15.57 4.07 19.07
N HIS A 127 -15.81 4.51 17.83
CA HIS A 127 -16.70 5.62 17.45
C HIS A 127 -16.24 6.99 17.96
N ASP A 128 -14.94 7.25 18.05
CA ASP A 128 -14.38 8.54 18.43
C ASP A 128 -14.04 9.46 17.24
N GLY A 129 -14.25 8.98 16.01
CA GLY A 129 -13.98 9.70 14.77
C GLY A 129 -12.55 9.56 14.26
N LEU A 130 -11.68 8.82 14.95
CA LEU A 130 -10.35 8.43 14.48
C LEU A 130 -10.38 6.97 14.02
N THR A 131 -9.55 6.63 13.04
CA THR A 131 -9.45 5.22 12.60
C THR A 131 -8.39 4.48 13.38
N GLU A 132 -8.70 3.27 13.84
CA GLU A 132 -7.74 2.34 14.39
C GLU A 132 -7.19 1.37 13.33
N LEU A 133 -5.92 1.00 13.50
CA LEU A 133 -5.32 -0.13 12.81
C LEU A 133 -5.84 -1.44 13.39
N ILE A 134 -6.50 -2.24 12.56
CA ILE A 134 -6.88 -3.61 12.86
C ILE A 134 -5.91 -4.53 12.11
N ALA A 135 -5.20 -5.41 12.82
CA ALA A 135 -4.29 -6.39 12.21
C ALA A 135 -4.74 -7.82 12.51
N LEU A 136 -4.79 -8.67 11.47
CA LEU A 136 -4.97 -10.11 11.63
C LEU A 136 -3.62 -10.72 11.94
N GLU A 137 -3.31 -10.84 13.23
CA GLU A 137 -2.05 -11.40 13.71
C GLU A 137 -2.12 -12.92 13.95
N TYR A 138 -0.98 -13.58 13.87
CA TYR A 138 -0.85 -14.98 14.27
C TYR A 138 0.30 -15.15 15.27
N GLN A 139 0.08 -16.02 16.25
CA GLN A 139 1.14 -16.43 17.16
C GLN A 139 1.86 -17.64 16.58
N LYS A 140 3.18 -17.56 16.49
CA LYS A 140 3.99 -18.77 16.33
C LYS A 140 3.94 -19.51 17.66
N MET A 141 3.37 -20.72 17.65
CA MET A 141 3.54 -21.63 18.78
C MET A 141 5.03 -21.88 18.96
N VAL A 142 5.54 -21.54 20.15
CA VAL A 142 6.95 -21.74 20.56
C VAL A 142 7.16 -23.19 20.92
#